data_AF-A0A0C1C7M2-F1
#
_entry.id   AF-A0A0C1C7M2-F1
#
_cell.length_a   1.000
_cell.length_b   1.000
_cell.length_c   1.000
_cell.angle_alpha   90.00
_cell.angle_beta   90.00
_cell.angle_gamma   90.00
#
_symmetry.space_group_name_H-M   'P 1'
#
loop_
_entity.id
_entity.type
_entity.pdbx_description
1 polymer ?
#
loop_
_entity_poly.entity_id
_entity_poly.type
_entity_poly.pdbx_seq_one_letter_code
_entity_poly.pdbx_strand_id
1 'polypeptide(L)'
;MNFERKQDCYILYPQIDKSNMTNKDRYIRFQQVVNLMKKNLRLGSAALFVLLCFGIARGYYNLTDDFRIGNYMHEVPYHIAWENQPLSHEEQANLDKILDQKFEYLGKGAQSFAFISEDNKYILKLFKFKHLKPSWLVEWLPPVGILNEIRENERIKKLEKLESVFNGYNLAYDCHRKESGLLYVHLNRETCPGKIVHVTDKLGLPHQLNLSEIIYVVQEKAVTTRQEMTNLLSKGFVLTAIDRVNQIFDLYLQEYAKGIYDRDHGVMHNTGFVHGETVYPIHLDIGKLSPSDNMKNLEVYRSDLMKVVAKFDLWFKENYPQYYPELVQAMENRLSTIFGEEFSLQS
;
A
#
# COMPACT_ATOMS: atom_id res chain seq x y z
N MET A 1 46.03 18.53 23.47
CA MET A 1 44.79 18.85 22.73
C MET A 1 43.72 19.16 23.77
N ASN A 2 43.18 20.37 23.73
CA ASN A 2 42.56 21.09 24.86
C ASN A 2 41.21 20.53 25.31
N PHE A 3 41.01 20.48 26.62
CA PHE A 3 39.72 20.24 27.29
C PHE A 3 38.89 21.53 27.26
N GLU A 4 37.81 21.56 26.48
CA GLU A 4 36.83 22.66 26.49
C GLU A 4 35.89 22.54 27.70
N ARG A 5 35.89 23.59 28.52
CA ARG A 5 35.00 23.79 29.67
C ARG A 5 33.58 24.10 29.19
N LYS A 6 32.60 23.30 29.64
CA LYS A 6 31.17 23.63 29.56
C LYS A 6 30.92 24.94 30.31
N GLN A 7 30.49 25.97 29.59
CA GLN A 7 29.93 27.20 30.19
C GLN A 7 28.50 26.91 30.66
N ASP A 8 28.30 26.97 31.97
CA ASP A 8 26.98 26.94 32.59
C ASP A 8 26.21 28.21 32.20
N CYS A 9 25.09 28.01 31.50
CA CYS A 9 24.18 29.07 31.11
C CYS A 9 23.34 29.49 32.35
N TYR A 10 23.92 30.33 33.21
CA TYR A 10 23.16 31.01 34.26
C TYR A 10 22.31 32.12 33.61
N ILE A 11 20.99 31.95 33.64
CA ILE A 11 20.05 33.03 33.32
C ILE A 11 20.31 34.16 34.32
N LEU A 12 20.97 35.23 33.87
CA LEU A 12 21.23 36.44 34.63
C LEU A 12 19.90 37.12 34.96
N TYR A 13 19.34 36.83 36.14
CA TYR A 13 18.30 37.66 36.71
C TYR A 13 18.94 38.97 37.19
N PRO A 14 18.45 40.15 36.76
CA PRO A 14 19.02 41.42 37.18
C PRO A 14 18.99 41.55 38.71
N GLN A 15 20.13 41.91 39.31
CA GLN A 15 20.26 42.26 40.72
C GLN A 15 19.56 43.61 40.93
N ILE A 16 18.33 43.58 41.42
CA ILE A 16 17.53 44.79 41.66
C ILE A 16 17.72 45.20 43.13
N ASP A 17 18.09 46.46 43.33
CA ASP A 17 18.21 47.10 44.64
C ASP A 17 16.85 47.09 45.36
N LYS A 18 16.76 46.34 46.47
CA LYS A 18 15.53 46.13 47.24
C LYS A 18 15.23 47.26 48.22
N SER A 19 16.15 48.21 48.40
CA SER A 19 16.07 49.22 49.45
C SER A 19 14.97 50.28 49.25
N ASN A 20 14.48 50.48 48.02
CA ASN A 20 13.51 51.54 47.68
C ASN A 20 12.18 51.07 47.06
N MET A 21 11.85 49.77 47.10
CA MET A 21 10.58 49.27 46.52
C MET A 21 9.39 49.48 47.47
N THR A 22 8.39 50.23 47.01
CA THR A 22 7.14 50.44 47.76
C THR A 22 6.33 49.15 47.86
N ASN A 23 5.42 49.04 48.86
CA ASN A 23 4.51 47.90 48.97
C ASN A 23 3.63 47.70 47.72
N LYS A 24 3.30 48.80 47.01
CA LYS A 24 2.56 48.76 45.75
C LYS A 24 3.37 48.06 44.64
N ASP A 25 4.66 48.34 44.54
CA ASP A 25 5.54 47.70 43.55
C ASP A 25 5.70 46.20 43.82
N ARG A 26 5.77 45.80 45.10
CA ARG A 26 5.81 44.38 45.50
C ARG A 26 4.53 43.67 45.10
N TYR A 27 3.37 44.29 45.32
CA TYR A 27 2.07 43.72 44.94
C TYR A 27 1.91 43.58 43.41
N ILE A 28 2.30 44.60 42.64
CA ILE A 28 2.24 44.55 41.17
C ILE A 28 3.12 43.43 40.63
N ARG A 29 4.36 43.30 41.12
CA ARG A 29 5.26 42.22 40.70
C ARG A 29 4.71 40.85 41.08
N PHE A 30 4.15 40.70 42.28
CA PHE A 30 3.50 39.44 42.67
C PHE A 30 2.36 39.07 41.71
N GLN A 31 1.49 40.03 41.36
CA GLN A 31 0.42 39.79 40.39
C GLN A 31 0.95 39.46 38.99
N GLN A 32 2.04 40.09 38.54
CA GLN A 32 2.69 39.76 37.27
C GLN A 32 3.21 38.32 37.26
N VAL A 33 3.88 37.87 38.33
CA VAL A 33 4.37 36.49 38.46
C VAL A 33 3.20 35.50 38.48
N VAL A 34 2.15 35.76 39.27
CA VAL A 34 0.95 34.90 39.31
C VAL A 34 0.28 34.82 37.95
N ASN A 35 0.14 35.93 37.23
CA ASN A 35 -0.42 35.96 35.87
C ASN A 35 0.46 35.19 34.87
N LEU A 36 1.78 35.31 34.98
CA LEU A 36 2.73 34.54 34.16
C LEU A 36 2.62 33.04 34.44
N MET A 37 2.55 32.62 35.70
CA MET A 37 2.36 31.21 36.09
C MET A 37 1.02 30.67 35.59
N LYS A 38 -0.08 31.43 35.73
CA LYS A 38 -1.39 31.05 35.18
C LYS A 38 -1.36 30.94 33.65
N LYS A 39 -0.68 31.85 32.96
CA LYS A 39 -0.50 31.80 31.50
C LYS A 39 0.28 30.57 31.08
N ASN A 40 1.40 30.27 31.76
CA ASN A 40 2.22 29.08 31.48
C ASN A 40 1.46 27.78 31.76
N LEU A 41 0.69 27.72 32.85
CA LEU A 41 -0.16 26.57 33.15
C LEU A 41 -1.22 26.36 32.06
N ARG A 42 -1.90 27.44 31.62
CA ARG A 42 -2.87 27.37 30.52
C ARG A 42 -2.24 26.91 29.20
N LEU A 43 -1.06 27.42 28.86
CA LEU A 43 -0.31 26.98 27.68
C LEU A 43 0.09 25.50 27.78
N GLY A 44 0.57 25.06 28.95
CA GLY A 44 0.88 23.66 29.21
C GLY A 44 -0.33 22.74 29.09
N SER A 45 -1.47 23.14 29.67
CA SER A 45 -2.74 22.39 29.55
C SER A 45 -3.24 22.33 28.11
N ALA A 46 -3.14 23.43 27.34
CA ALA A 46 -3.51 23.45 25.94
C ALA A 46 -2.62 22.53 25.09
N ALA A 47 -1.29 22.56 25.30
CA ALA A 47 -0.36 21.67 24.63
C ALA A 47 -0.62 20.19 24.96
N LEU A 48 -0.88 19.88 26.24
CA LEU A 48 -1.25 18.53 26.68
C LEU A 48 -2.55 18.05 26.02
N PHE A 49 -3.56 18.93 25.95
CA PHE A 49 -4.83 18.62 25.29
C PHE A 49 -4.63 18.34 23.79
N VAL A 50 -3.83 19.15 23.09
CA VAL A 50 -3.50 18.91 21.67
C VAL A 50 -2.78 17.57 21.49
N LEU A 51 -1.79 17.26 22.34
CA LEU A 51 -1.09 15.98 22.31
C LEU A 51 -2.03 14.79 22.58
N LEU A 52 -2.97 14.94 23.52
CA LEU A 52 -3.98 13.93 23.83
C LEU A 52 -4.90 13.70 22.63
N CYS A 53 -5.44 14.77 22.03
CA CYS A 53 -6.28 14.69 20.83
C CYS A 53 -5.54 14.03 19.67
N PHE A 54 -4.27 14.39 19.45
CA PHE A 54 -3.42 13.75 18.45
C PHE A 54 -3.21 12.26 18.75
N GLY A 55 -2.94 11.90 20.01
CA GLY A 55 -2.80 10.52 20.47
C GLY A 55 -4.08 9.69 20.24
N ILE A 56 -5.25 10.24 20.58
CA ILE A 56 -6.55 9.59 20.35
C ILE A 56 -6.78 9.41 18.85
N ALA A 57 -6.54 10.42 18.03
CA ALA A 57 -6.71 10.33 16.58
C ALA A 57 -5.76 9.27 15.95
N ARG A 58 -4.50 9.23 16.40
CA ARG A 58 -3.51 8.23 15.97
C ARG A 58 -3.92 6.83 16.41
N GLY A 59 -4.40 6.68 17.65
CA GLY A 59 -4.93 5.44 18.19
C GLY A 59 -6.12 4.92 17.39
N TYR A 60 -7.12 5.78 17.15
CA TYR A 60 -8.28 5.46 16.31
C TYR A 60 -7.87 5.01 14.90
N TYR A 61 -6.93 5.73 14.27
CA TYR A 61 -6.42 5.36 12.95
C TYR A 61 -5.75 3.97 12.94
N ASN A 62 -4.98 3.64 13.96
CA ASN A 62 -4.32 2.33 14.07
C ASN A 62 -5.32 1.20 14.34
N LEU A 63 -6.37 1.47 15.12
CA LEU A 63 -7.39 0.49 15.50
C LEU A 63 -8.37 0.19 14.36
N THR A 64 -8.77 1.20 13.59
CA THR A 64 -9.78 1.06 12.51
C THR A 64 -9.17 0.92 11.12
N ASP A 65 -7.87 1.17 11.01
CA ASP A 65 -7.18 1.36 9.75
C ASP A 65 -7.79 2.43 8.82
N ASP A 66 -8.62 3.33 9.38
CA ASP A 66 -9.36 4.37 8.66
C ASP A 66 -10.38 3.77 7.68
N PHE A 67 -10.92 2.58 7.98
CA PHE A 67 -12.05 2.03 7.23
C PHE A 67 -13.33 2.82 7.57
N ARG A 68 -13.80 3.62 6.61
CA ARG A 68 -15.00 4.47 6.72
C ARG A 68 -15.52 4.84 5.33
N ILE A 69 -16.82 5.12 5.23
CA ILE A 69 -17.53 5.48 4.00
C ILE A 69 -16.73 6.46 3.13
N GLY A 70 -16.32 7.60 3.70
CA GLY A 70 -15.61 8.64 2.94
C GLY A 70 -14.23 8.25 2.40
N ASN A 71 -13.70 7.06 2.74
CA ASN A 71 -12.43 6.55 2.23
C ASN A 71 -12.60 5.47 1.16
N TYR A 72 -13.72 4.74 1.13
CA TYR A 72 -13.98 3.71 0.10
C TYR A 72 -15.10 4.08 -0.89
N MET A 73 -15.95 5.07 -0.56
CA MET A 73 -16.91 5.65 -1.49
C MET A 73 -16.36 6.95 -2.07
N HIS A 74 -16.41 7.05 -3.39
CA HIS A 74 -16.12 8.27 -4.13
C HIS A 74 -16.95 8.29 -5.41
N GLU A 75 -17.41 9.47 -5.79
CA GLU A 75 -17.98 9.70 -7.11
C GLU A 75 -16.83 9.75 -8.11
N VAL A 76 -16.81 8.75 -8.99
CA VAL A 76 -15.90 8.69 -10.12
C VAL A 76 -16.79 8.71 -11.36
N PRO A 77 -16.49 9.56 -12.37
CA PRO A 77 -17.25 9.57 -13.61
C PRO A 77 -17.22 8.19 -14.27
N TYR A 78 -18.31 7.87 -14.98
CA TYR A 78 -18.37 6.68 -15.81
C TYR A 78 -17.36 6.78 -16.96
N HIS A 79 -16.59 5.72 -17.18
CA HIS A 79 -15.72 5.61 -18.34
C HIS A 79 -15.91 4.26 -19.03
N ILE A 80 -16.28 4.30 -20.32
CA ILE A 80 -16.51 3.09 -21.14
C ILE A 80 -15.26 2.19 -21.23
N ALA A 81 -14.07 2.78 -21.18
CA ALA A 81 -12.80 2.04 -21.20
C ALA A 81 -12.54 1.22 -19.93
N TRP A 82 -13.38 1.38 -18.90
CA TRP A 82 -13.32 0.59 -17.66
C TRP A 82 -14.45 -0.42 -17.53
N GLU A 83 -15.26 -0.55 -18.57
CA GLU A 83 -16.26 -1.60 -18.64
C GLU A 83 -15.59 -2.90 -19.09
N ASN A 84 -15.70 -3.92 -18.25
CA ASN A 84 -15.12 -5.23 -18.54
C ASN A 84 -16.07 -6.05 -19.42
N GLN A 85 -15.51 -7.03 -20.14
CA GLN A 85 -16.34 -7.99 -20.85
C GLN A 85 -17.29 -8.71 -19.88
N PRO A 86 -18.55 -8.95 -20.29
CA PRO A 86 -19.51 -9.65 -19.44
C PRO A 86 -19.00 -11.05 -19.13
N LEU A 87 -19.13 -11.44 -17.86
CA LEU A 87 -18.81 -12.80 -17.42
C LEU A 87 -19.71 -13.81 -18.14
N SER A 88 -19.15 -14.98 -18.45
CA SER A 88 -19.97 -16.13 -18.84
C SER A 88 -20.92 -16.51 -17.70
N HIS A 89 -22.02 -17.22 -18.02
CA HIS A 89 -22.98 -17.65 -17.00
C HIS A 89 -22.33 -18.47 -15.86
N GLU A 90 -21.33 -19.30 -16.19
CA GLU A 90 -20.61 -20.09 -15.20
C GLU A 90 -19.74 -19.21 -14.29
N GLU A 91 -18.97 -18.28 -14.87
CA GLU A 91 -18.15 -17.35 -14.11
C GLU A 91 -19.00 -16.43 -13.23
N GLN A 92 -20.13 -15.96 -13.74
CA GLN A 92 -21.08 -15.15 -12.98
C GLN A 92 -21.64 -15.95 -11.79
N ALA A 93 -22.07 -17.20 -12.01
CA ALA A 93 -22.56 -18.06 -10.93
C ALA A 93 -21.48 -18.36 -9.89
N ASN A 94 -20.21 -18.51 -10.30
CA ASN A 94 -19.09 -18.71 -9.40
C ASN A 94 -18.76 -17.44 -8.61
N LEU A 95 -18.73 -16.28 -9.27
CA LEU A 95 -18.58 -14.99 -8.60
C LEU A 95 -19.70 -14.76 -7.59
N ASP A 96 -20.92 -15.14 -7.93
CA ASP A 96 -22.06 -15.01 -7.04
C ASP A 96 -21.88 -15.83 -5.77
N LYS A 97 -21.49 -17.09 -5.89
CA LYS A 97 -21.15 -17.94 -4.74
C LYS A 97 -20.03 -17.37 -3.87
N ILE A 98 -19.02 -16.75 -4.49
CA ILE A 98 -17.91 -16.11 -3.75
C ILE A 98 -18.43 -14.92 -2.95
N LEU A 99 -19.22 -14.05 -3.58
CA LEU A 99 -19.73 -12.82 -2.97
C LEU A 99 -20.86 -13.05 -1.96
N ASP A 100 -21.48 -14.23 -1.95
CA ASP A 100 -22.46 -14.63 -0.94
C ASP A 100 -21.80 -15.04 0.39
N GLN A 101 -20.48 -15.29 0.40
CA GLN A 101 -19.72 -15.57 1.61
C GLN A 101 -19.61 -14.34 2.51
N LYS A 102 -19.33 -14.57 3.79
CA LYS A 102 -18.86 -13.50 4.68
C LYS A 102 -17.39 -13.21 4.40
N PHE A 103 -17.03 -11.94 4.55
CA PHE A 103 -15.66 -11.48 4.38
C PHE A 103 -15.13 -10.83 5.66
N GLU A 104 -13.92 -11.19 6.07
CA GLU A 104 -13.27 -10.64 7.27
C GLU A 104 -12.13 -9.70 6.89
N TYR A 105 -11.92 -8.63 7.66
CA TYR A 105 -10.85 -7.69 7.41
C TYR A 105 -9.48 -8.38 7.49
N LEU A 106 -8.75 -8.38 6.37
CA LEU A 106 -7.40 -8.94 6.30
C LEU A 106 -6.35 -7.85 6.52
N GLY A 107 -6.56 -6.67 5.96
CA GLY A 107 -5.58 -5.58 6.03
C GLY A 107 -5.87 -4.43 5.07
N LYS A 108 -4.91 -3.51 4.98
CA LYS A 108 -4.97 -2.40 4.02
C LYS A 108 -3.65 -2.23 3.27
N GLY A 109 -3.76 -1.86 2.01
CA GLY A 109 -2.69 -1.28 1.21
C GLY A 109 -2.84 0.25 1.10
N ALA A 110 -1.99 0.83 0.25
CA ALA A 110 -2.10 2.24 -0.11
C ALA A 110 -3.39 2.54 -0.89
N GLN A 111 -3.81 1.59 -1.74
CA GLN A 111 -4.90 1.77 -2.70
C GLN A 111 -6.17 0.98 -2.40
N SER A 112 -6.15 0.02 -1.46
CA SER A 112 -7.33 -0.80 -1.15
C SER A 112 -7.39 -1.28 0.29
N PHE A 113 -8.59 -1.60 0.74
CA PHE A 113 -8.85 -2.45 1.90
C PHE A 113 -9.05 -3.88 1.40
N ALA A 114 -8.43 -4.86 2.04
CA ALA A 114 -8.55 -6.26 1.66
C ALA A 114 -9.36 -7.01 2.72
N PHE A 115 -10.33 -7.79 2.26
CA PHE A 115 -11.12 -8.68 3.08
C PHE A 115 -11.00 -10.11 2.54
N ILE A 116 -10.87 -11.07 3.43
CA ILE A 116 -10.72 -12.49 3.11
C ILE A 116 -12.06 -13.21 3.23
N SER A 117 -12.38 -14.08 2.27
CA SER A 117 -13.59 -14.91 2.31
C SER A 117 -13.55 -15.92 3.45
N GLU A 118 -14.72 -16.37 3.90
CA GLU A 118 -14.91 -17.39 4.95
C GLU A 118 -14.13 -18.69 4.66
N ASP A 119 -14.12 -19.13 3.39
CA ASP A 119 -13.37 -20.31 2.95
C ASP A 119 -11.85 -20.10 2.83
N ASN A 120 -11.36 -18.88 3.11
CA ASN A 120 -9.96 -18.49 3.01
C ASN A 120 -9.35 -18.63 1.61
N LYS A 121 -10.14 -18.63 0.53
CA LYS A 121 -9.64 -18.78 -0.85
C LYS A 121 -9.64 -17.49 -1.66
N TYR A 122 -10.44 -16.51 -1.26
CA TYR A 122 -10.67 -15.30 -2.06
C TYR A 122 -10.43 -14.03 -1.25
N ILE A 123 -10.05 -12.98 -1.95
CA ILE A 123 -9.86 -11.63 -1.42
C ILE A 123 -10.82 -10.69 -2.16
N LEU A 124 -11.68 -10.03 -1.39
CA LEU A 124 -12.43 -8.86 -1.83
C LEU A 124 -11.61 -7.60 -1.52
N LYS A 125 -11.21 -6.84 -2.54
CA LYS A 125 -10.51 -5.57 -2.35
C LYS A 125 -11.45 -4.41 -2.66
N LEU A 126 -11.61 -3.51 -1.70
CA LEU A 126 -12.35 -2.24 -1.87
C LEU A 126 -11.36 -1.11 -2.09
N PHE A 127 -11.54 -0.29 -3.12
CA PHE A 127 -10.61 0.79 -3.41
C PHE A 127 -10.64 1.90 -2.35
N LYS A 128 -9.47 2.53 -2.14
CA LYS A 128 -9.24 3.61 -1.19
C LYS A 128 -8.97 4.90 -1.93
N PHE A 129 -9.88 5.84 -1.79
CA PHE A 129 -9.78 7.12 -2.49
C PHE A 129 -8.95 8.17 -1.75
N LYS A 130 -8.54 7.92 -0.49
CA LYS A 130 -7.75 8.88 0.32
C LYS A 130 -6.52 9.45 -0.41
N HIS A 131 -5.85 8.64 -1.22
CA HIS A 131 -4.66 9.06 -1.99
C HIS A 131 -4.95 9.33 -3.47
N LEU A 132 -6.16 9.02 -3.94
CA LEU A 132 -6.63 9.12 -5.32
C LEU A 132 -7.58 10.31 -5.54
N LYS A 133 -7.98 11.01 -4.47
CA LYS A 133 -8.73 12.26 -4.54
C LYS A 133 -7.94 13.43 -3.96
N PRO A 134 -8.26 14.68 -4.34
CA PRO A 134 -7.67 15.86 -3.73
C PRO A 134 -7.88 15.88 -2.23
N SER A 135 -6.92 16.42 -1.49
CA SER A 135 -7.11 16.61 -0.05
C SER A 135 -8.22 17.64 0.20
N TRP A 136 -9.00 17.43 1.28
CA TRP A 136 -10.06 18.37 1.65
C TRP A 136 -9.54 19.79 1.92
N LEU A 137 -8.27 19.92 2.35
CA LEU A 137 -7.59 21.20 2.54
C LEU A 137 -7.43 21.96 1.22
N VAL A 138 -7.10 21.24 0.15
CA VAL A 138 -6.90 21.83 -1.18
C VAL A 138 -8.23 22.18 -1.82
N GLU A 139 -9.27 21.37 -1.59
CA GLU A 139 -10.64 21.70 -2.01
C GLU A 139 -11.20 22.95 -1.31
N TRP A 140 -10.71 23.27 -0.11
CA TRP A 140 -11.10 24.49 0.60
C TRP A 140 -10.39 25.76 0.11
N LEU A 141 -9.37 25.64 -0.75
CA LEU A 141 -8.71 26.81 -1.32
C LEU A 141 -9.68 27.60 -2.22
N PRO A 142 -9.72 28.94 -2.09
CA PRO A 142 -10.60 29.76 -2.90
C PRO A 142 -10.19 29.67 -4.37
N PRO A 143 -11.16 29.62 -5.32
CA PRO A 143 -10.89 29.49 -6.75
C PRO A 143 -10.44 30.82 -7.36
N VAL A 144 -9.34 31.40 -6.86
CA VAL A 144 -8.81 32.70 -7.31
C VAL A 144 -7.30 32.63 -7.58
N GLY A 145 -6.89 33.12 -8.76
CA GLY A 145 -5.48 33.22 -9.17
C GLY A 145 -4.70 31.93 -8.98
N ILE A 146 -3.50 32.05 -8.41
CA ILE A 146 -2.55 30.94 -8.17
C ILE A 146 -3.16 29.82 -7.30
N LEU A 147 -4.08 30.13 -6.39
CA LEU A 147 -4.70 29.12 -5.53
C LEU A 147 -5.62 28.19 -6.34
N ASN A 148 -6.28 28.71 -7.38
CA ASN A 148 -7.07 27.89 -8.29
C ASN A 148 -6.18 26.96 -9.13
N GLU A 149 -5.03 27.46 -9.59
CA GLU A 149 -4.05 26.65 -10.32
C GLU A 149 -3.50 25.50 -9.46
N ILE A 150 -3.18 25.76 -8.19
CA ILE A 150 -2.72 24.71 -7.25
C ILE A 150 -3.81 23.64 -7.09
N ARG A 151 -5.06 24.05 -6.87
CA ARG A 151 -6.20 23.14 -6.71
C ARG A 151 -6.44 22.29 -7.95
N GLU A 152 -6.40 22.90 -9.14
CA GLU A 152 -6.62 22.20 -10.40
C GLU A 152 -5.48 21.25 -10.74
N ASN A 153 -4.23 21.69 -10.54
CA ASN A 153 -3.06 20.83 -10.71
C ASN A 153 -3.08 19.61 -9.78
N GLU A 154 -3.57 19.75 -8.54
CA GLU A 154 -3.75 18.60 -7.67
C GLU A 154 -4.84 17.66 -8.18
N ARG A 155 -5.99 18.19 -8.63
CA ARG A 155 -7.06 17.38 -9.22
C ARG A 155 -6.61 16.59 -10.43
N ILE A 156 -5.91 17.23 -11.37
CA ILE A 156 -5.37 16.58 -12.56
C ILE A 156 -4.43 15.44 -12.13
N LYS A 157 -3.45 15.70 -11.25
CA LYS A 157 -2.53 14.66 -10.75
C LYS A 157 -3.24 13.49 -10.07
N LYS A 158 -4.34 13.76 -9.35
CA LYS A 158 -5.13 12.74 -8.67
C LYS A 158 -5.94 11.91 -9.65
N LEU A 159 -6.53 12.54 -10.66
CA LEU A 159 -7.24 11.88 -11.74
C LEU A 159 -6.29 11.01 -12.56
N GLU A 160 -5.14 11.52 -13.00
CA GLU A 160 -4.11 10.74 -13.72
C GLU A 160 -3.66 9.52 -12.91
N LYS A 161 -3.52 9.67 -11.59
CA LYS A 161 -3.17 8.55 -10.71
C LYS A 161 -4.31 7.53 -10.61
N LEU A 162 -5.56 7.97 -10.54
CA LEU A 162 -6.73 7.09 -10.53
C LEU A 162 -6.82 6.31 -11.84
N GLU A 163 -6.75 7.00 -12.97
CA GLU A 163 -6.73 6.42 -14.31
C GLU A 163 -5.59 5.42 -14.48
N SER A 164 -4.37 5.77 -14.06
CA SER A 164 -3.24 4.85 -14.12
C SER A 164 -3.48 3.56 -13.33
N VAL A 165 -4.17 3.63 -12.19
CA VAL A 165 -4.48 2.44 -11.38
C VAL A 165 -5.56 1.62 -12.08
N PHE A 166 -6.63 2.25 -12.53
CA PHE A 166 -7.77 1.58 -13.17
C PHE A 166 -7.37 0.92 -14.49
N ASN A 167 -6.55 1.61 -15.29
CA ASN A 167 -5.98 1.04 -16.50
C ASN A 167 -5.09 -0.17 -16.22
N GLY A 168 -4.33 -0.18 -15.12
CA GLY A 168 -3.56 -1.35 -14.69
C GLY A 168 -4.46 -2.56 -14.36
N TYR A 169 -5.57 -2.33 -13.66
CA TYR A 169 -6.55 -3.39 -13.36
C TYR A 169 -7.27 -3.91 -14.61
N ASN A 170 -7.69 -3.04 -15.52
CA ASN A 170 -8.34 -3.47 -16.77
C ASN A 170 -7.36 -4.24 -17.64
N LEU A 171 -6.14 -3.74 -17.82
CA LEU A 171 -5.10 -4.44 -18.57
C LEU A 171 -4.84 -5.84 -17.99
N ALA A 172 -4.72 -5.94 -16.67
CA ALA A 172 -4.54 -7.22 -16.01
C ALA A 172 -5.76 -8.14 -16.21
N TYR A 173 -6.97 -7.61 -16.14
CA TYR A 173 -8.19 -8.39 -16.37
C TYR A 173 -8.30 -8.90 -17.82
N ASP A 174 -7.86 -8.10 -18.79
CA ASP A 174 -7.97 -8.44 -20.21
C ASP A 174 -6.90 -9.44 -20.66
N CYS A 175 -5.64 -9.28 -20.23
CA CYS A 175 -4.52 -10.08 -20.77
C CYS A 175 -3.72 -10.86 -19.72
N HIS A 176 -3.93 -10.61 -18.43
CA HIS A 176 -3.14 -11.21 -17.33
C HIS A 176 -4.01 -11.76 -16.19
N ARG A 177 -5.26 -12.16 -16.52
CA ARG A 177 -6.28 -12.49 -15.52
C ARG A 177 -5.90 -13.67 -14.65
N LYS A 178 -5.42 -14.75 -15.27
CA LYS A 178 -5.00 -15.98 -14.58
C LYS A 178 -3.77 -15.73 -13.71
N GLU A 179 -2.76 -15.08 -14.26
CA GLU A 179 -1.49 -14.83 -13.60
C GLU A 179 -1.57 -13.70 -12.56
N SER A 180 -2.63 -12.89 -12.56
CA SER A 180 -2.95 -11.99 -11.45
C SER A 180 -3.94 -12.60 -10.45
N GLY A 181 -4.45 -13.80 -10.70
CA GLY A 181 -5.54 -14.39 -9.90
C GLY A 181 -6.80 -13.52 -9.86
N LEU A 182 -7.00 -12.62 -10.83
CA LEU A 182 -8.18 -11.76 -10.89
C LEU A 182 -9.41 -12.56 -11.30
N LEU A 183 -10.45 -12.51 -10.49
CA LEU A 183 -11.72 -13.17 -10.79
C LEU A 183 -12.72 -12.18 -11.35
N TYR A 184 -12.75 -10.96 -10.82
CA TYR A 184 -13.65 -9.91 -11.27
C TYR A 184 -13.14 -8.52 -10.93
N VAL A 185 -13.46 -7.55 -11.78
CA VAL A 185 -13.11 -6.14 -11.62
C VAL A 185 -14.36 -5.28 -11.87
N HIS A 186 -14.68 -4.39 -10.94
CA HIS A 186 -15.81 -3.45 -11.05
C HIS A 186 -15.34 -2.02 -10.74
N LEU A 187 -15.10 -1.26 -11.80
CA LEU A 187 -14.57 0.11 -11.71
C LEU A 187 -15.62 1.19 -12.01
N ASN A 188 -16.71 0.84 -12.71
CA ASN A 188 -17.82 1.74 -13.00
C ASN A 188 -19.00 1.44 -12.06
N ARG A 189 -19.33 2.39 -11.19
CA ARG A 189 -20.50 2.29 -10.30
C ARG A 189 -21.80 2.18 -11.10
N GLU A 190 -22.83 1.64 -10.48
CA GLU A 190 -24.22 1.54 -10.99
C GLU A 190 -24.40 0.64 -12.23
N THR A 191 -23.34 -0.06 -12.67
CA THR A 191 -23.38 -1.00 -13.81
C THR A 191 -23.70 -2.44 -13.40
N CYS A 192 -23.64 -2.76 -12.11
CA CYS A 192 -23.83 -4.10 -11.57
C CYS A 192 -25.17 -4.19 -10.79
N PRO A 193 -25.87 -5.33 -10.82
CA PRO A 193 -27.02 -5.55 -9.94
C PRO A 193 -26.68 -5.22 -8.48
N GLY A 194 -27.62 -4.64 -7.73
CA GLY A 194 -27.46 -4.19 -6.34
C GLY A 194 -27.23 -5.32 -5.34
N LYS A 195 -26.11 -6.03 -5.47
CA LYS A 195 -25.71 -7.14 -4.61
C LYS A 195 -25.16 -6.59 -3.29
N ILE A 196 -25.62 -7.15 -2.19
CA ILE A 196 -25.15 -6.80 -0.84
C ILE A 196 -24.11 -7.83 -0.40
N VAL A 197 -22.90 -7.37 -0.04
CA VAL A 197 -21.88 -8.21 0.58
C VAL A 197 -21.78 -7.93 2.07
N HIS A 198 -21.51 -8.97 2.85
CA HIS A 198 -21.34 -8.89 4.29
C HIS A 198 -19.85 -8.89 4.64
N VAL A 199 -19.36 -7.79 5.22
CA VAL A 199 -17.96 -7.66 5.64
C VAL A 199 -17.86 -7.39 7.13
N THR A 200 -16.81 -7.88 7.77
CA THR A 200 -16.45 -7.57 9.16
C THR A 200 -15.20 -6.72 9.15
N ASP A 201 -15.23 -5.56 9.81
CA ASP A 201 -14.07 -4.66 9.86
C ASP A 201 -12.99 -5.14 10.85
N LYS A 202 -11.91 -4.36 10.96
CA LYS A 202 -10.78 -4.65 11.86
C LYS A 202 -11.18 -4.75 13.34
N LEU A 203 -12.26 -4.09 13.75
CA LEU A 203 -12.78 -4.12 15.12
C LEU A 203 -13.78 -5.25 15.35
N GLY A 204 -14.04 -6.09 14.34
CA GLY A 204 -15.05 -7.14 14.44
C GLY A 204 -16.48 -6.64 14.23
N LEU A 205 -16.67 -5.40 13.76
CA LEU A 205 -18.00 -4.85 13.53
C LEU A 205 -18.53 -5.30 12.16
N PRO A 206 -19.76 -5.83 12.07
CA PRO A 206 -20.35 -6.23 10.80
C PRO A 206 -20.85 -5.02 10.01
N HIS A 207 -20.66 -5.05 8.70
CA HIS A 207 -21.13 -4.07 7.72
C HIS A 207 -21.80 -4.76 6.54
N GLN A 208 -22.81 -4.12 5.97
CA GLN A 208 -23.43 -4.50 4.72
C GLN A 208 -23.08 -3.46 3.67
N LEU A 209 -22.47 -3.90 2.56
CA LEU A 209 -22.02 -3.02 1.51
C LEU A 209 -22.76 -3.32 0.22
N ASN A 210 -23.34 -2.29 -0.40
CA ASN A 210 -23.93 -2.40 -1.72
C ASN A 210 -22.83 -2.34 -2.79
N LEU A 211 -22.62 -3.45 -3.50
CA LEU A 211 -21.58 -3.59 -4.51
C LEU A 211 -21.83 -2.72 -5.75
N SER A 212 -23.07 -2.33 -6.04
CA SER A 212 -23.35 -1.42 -7.15
C SER A 212 -22.87 0.01 -6.88
N GLU A 213 -22.61 0.37 -5.63
CA GLU A 213 -22.23 1.73 -5.24
C GLU A 213 -20.73 1.89 -4.97
N ILE A 214 -19.95 0.81 -4.99
CA ILE A 214 -18.54 0.82 -4.61
C ILE A 214 -17.68 0.25 -5.72
N ILE A 215 -16.42 0.68 -5.77
CA ILE A 215 -15.44 0.17 -6.73
C ILE A 215 -14.63 -0.93 -6.04
N TYR A 216 -14.62 -2.12 -6.63
CA TYR A 216 -14.05 -3.31 -6.00
C TYR A 216 -13.43 -4.27 -7.02
N VAL A 217 -12.59 -5.18 -6.52
CA VAL A 217 -12.11 -6.34 -7.26
C VAL A 217 -12.20 -7.59 -6.40
N VAL A 218 -12.35 -8.73 -7.06
CA VAL A 218 -12.26 -10.06 -6.45
C VAL A 218 -11.04 -10.76 -7.02
N GLN A 219 -10.18 -11.27 -6.14
CA GLN A 219 -8.92 -11.93 -6.49
C GLN A 219 -8.77 -13.22 -5.68
N GLU A 220 -8.02 -14.18 -6.19
CA GLU A 220 -7.57 -15.34 -5.42
C GLU A 220 -6.66 -14.92 -4.25
N LYS A 221 -6.76 -15.62 -3.13
CA LYS A 221 -5.84 -15.44 -2.00
C LYS A 221 -4.53 -16.14 -2.29
N ALA A 222 -3.44 -15.38 -2.21
CA ALA A 222 -2.10 -15.92 -2.21
C ALA A 222 -1.35 -15.63 -0.91
N VAL A 223 -0.36 -16.48 -0.63
CA VAL A 223 0.69 -16.23 0.35
C VAL A 223 1.79 -15.43 -0.34
N THR A 224 2.20 -14.29 0.22
CA THR A 224 3.24 -13.45 -0.42
C THR A 224 4.55 -14.22 -0.63
N THR A 225 5.31 -13.87 -1.67
CA THR A 225 6.60 -14.52 -1.96
C THR A 225 7.54 -14.49 -0.76
N ARG A 226 7.61 -13.38 -0.01
CA ARG A 226 8.38 -13.33 1.24
C ARG A 226 7.96 -14.39 2.25
N GLN A 227 6.65 -14.53 2.48
CA GLN A 227 6.12 -15.50 3.45
C GLN A 227 6.37 -16.94 2.97
N GLU A 228 6.16 -17.23 1.69
CA GLU A 228 6.44 -18.54 1.10
C GLU A 228 7.92 -18.90 1.28
N MET A 229 8.83 -17.99 0.91
CA MET A 229 10.27 -18.21 1.03
C MET A 229 10.69 -18.40 2.50
N THR A 230 10.13 -17.60 3.41
CA THR A 230 10.38 -17.73 4.85
C THR A 230 9.94 -19.09 5.37
N ASN A 231 8.76 -19.54 4.98
CA ASN A 231 8.20 -20.82 5.42
C ASN A 231 9.00 -22.02 4.89
N LEU A 232 9.46 -21.98 3.65
CA LEU A 232 10.23 -23.06 3.03
C LEU A 232 11.64 -23.12 3.61
N LEU A 233 12.35 -21.99 3.64
CA LEU A 233 13.76 -21.95 4.05
C LEU A 233 13.94 -22.15 5.55
N SER A 234 13.02 -21.67 6.40
CA SER A 234 13.06 -21.97 7.84
C SER A 234 12.89 -23.46 8.16
N LYS A 235 12.30 -24.24 7.24
CA LYS A 235 12.14 -25.70 7.33
C LYS A 235 13.21 -26.48 6.57
N GLY A 236 14.17 -25.79 5.93
CA GLY A 236 15.22 -26.41 5.13
C GLY A 236 14.77 -26.96 3.77
N PHE A 237 13.60 -26.56 3.26
CA PHE A 237 13.10 -26.98 1.94
C PHE A 237 13.71 -26.14 0.81
N VAL A 238 15.04 -26.20 0.65
CA VAL A 238 15.80 -25.35 -0.27
C VAL A 238 15.44 -25.62 -1.73
N LEU A 239 15.35 -26.89 -2.15
CA LEU A 239 14.99 -27.25 -3.52
C LEU A 239 13.61 -26.70 -3.93
N THR A 240 12.61 -26.80 -3.04
CA THR A 240 11.29 -26.24 -3.29
C THR A 240 11.33 -24.70 -3.36
N ALA A 241 12.17 -24.04 -2.56
CA ALA A 241 12.36 -22.60 -2.65
C ALA A 241 12.96 -22.19 -4.00
N ILE A 242 13.93 -22.96 -4.52
CA ILE A 242 14.49 -22.77 -5.86
C ILE A 242 13.39 -22.89 -6.93
N ASP A 243 12.56 -23.93 -6.86
CA ASP A 243 11.45 -24.12 -7.79
C ASP A 243 10.46 -22.94 -7.76
N ARG A 244 10.17 -22.40 -6.57
CA ARG A 244 9.30 -21.23 -6.40
C ARG A 244 9.93 -19.96 -7.00
N VAL A 245 11.23 -19.75 -6.84
CA VAL A 245 11.93 -18.63 -7.50
C VAL A 245 11.83 -18.74 -9.02
N ASN A 246 12.05 -19.94 -9.56
CA ASN A 246 11.91 -20.19 -11.00
C ASN A 246 10.48 -19.91 -11.49
N GLN A 247 9.46 -20.33 -10.74
CA GLN A 247 8.07 -20.02 -11.03
C GLN A 247 7.80 -18.51 -11.05
N ILE A 248 8.41 -17.73 -10.16
CA ILE A 248 8.31 -16.26 -10.20
C ILE A 248 9.00 -15.70 -11.45
N PHE A 249 10.18 -16.18 -11.84
CA PHE A 249 10.79 -15.73 -13.09
C PHE A 249 9.91 -16.05 -14.30
N ASP A 250 9.29 -17.23 -14.31
CA ASP A 250 8.36 -17.61 -15.38
C ASP A 250 7.11 -16.72 -15.43
N LEU A 251 6.61 -16.29 -14.27
CA LEU A 251 5.52 -15.30 -14.19
C LEU A 251 5.93 -14.00 -14.89
N TYR A 252 7.10 -13.44 -14.59
CA TYR A 252 7.60 -12.21 -15.25
C TYR A 252 7.84 -12.43 -16.75
N LEU A 253 8.40 -13.58 -17.16
CA LEU A 253 8.59 -13.88 -18.59
C LEU A 253 7.25 -13.96 -19.34
N GLN A 254 6.19 -14.47 -18.71
CA GLN A 254 4.84 -14.48 -19.28
C GLN A 254 4.27 -13.06 -19.44
N GLU A 255 4.54 -12.16 -18.50
CA GLU A 255 4.19 -10.73 -18.64
C GLU A 255 4.90 -10.11 -19.84
N TYR A 256 6.21 -10.29 -19.93
CA TYR A 256 7.02 -9.73 -21.00
C TYR A 256 6.60 -10.26 -22.37
N ALA A 257 6.28 -11.56 -22.49
CA ALA A 257 5.77 -12.15 -23.71
C ALA A 257 4.43 -11.54 -24.16
N LYS A 258 3.59 -11.10 -23.21
CA LYS A 258 2.34 -10.37 -23.47
C LYS A 258 2.56 -8.89 -23.79
N GLY A 259 3.79 -8.38 -23.64
CA GLY A 259 4.09 -6.96 -23.83
C GLY A 259 3.56 -6.11 -22.68
N ILE A 260 3.54 -6.64 -21.47
CA ILE A 260 3.17 -5.93 -20.25
C ILE A 260 4.30 -6.06 -19.23
N TYR A 261 4.38 -5.10 -18.32
CA TYR A 261 5.34 -5.14 -17.23
C TYR A 261 4.87 -4.30 -16.06
N ASP A 262 5.32 -4.65 -14.86
CA ASP A 262 5.13 -3.84 -13.67
C ASP A 262 6.27 -2.83 -13.50
N ARG A 263 5.89 -1.60 -13.13
CA ARG A 263 6.81 -0.52 -12.81
C ARG A 263 7.36 -0.61 -11.39
N ASP A 264 6.84 -1.51 -10.55
CA ASP A 264 7.25 -1.71 -9.17
C ASP A 264 7.84 -3.10 -8.90
N HIS A 265 9.17 -3.20 -8.94
CA HIS A 265 9.90 -4.47 -8.72
C HIS A 265 9.90 -4.98 -7.28
N GLY A 266 8.86 -4.69 -6.50
CA GLY A 266 8.64 -5.16 -5.13
C GLY A 266 8.29 -6.64 -5.03
N VAL A 267 9.00 -7.53 -5.74
CA VAL A 267 8.65 -8.96 -5.92
C VAL A 267 8.31 -9.69 -4.62
N MET A 268 9.00 -9.39 -3.52
CA MET A 268 8.77 -10.06 -2.23
C MET A 268 7.38 -9.79 -1.62
N HIS A 269 6.69 -8.75 -2.07
CA HIS A 269 5.37 -8.34 -1.60
C HIS A 269 4.32 -8.27 -2.71
N ASN A 270 4.75 -8.01 -3.94
CA ASN A 270 3.88 -7.80 -5.09
C ASN A 270 3.55 -9.11 -5.81
N THR A 271 4.28 -10.20 -5.53
CA THR A 271 3.93 -11.54 -6.01
C THR A 271 3.61 -12.47 -4.83
N GLY A 272 2.92 -13.56 -5.12
CA GLY A 272 2.62 -14.59 -4.14
C GLY A 272 2.22 -15.91 -4.78
N PHE A 273 1.92 -16.90 -3.95
CA PHE A 273 1.53 -18.24 -4.38
C PHE A 273 0.12 -18.58 -3.89
N VAL A 274 -0.74 -18.99 -4.82
CA VAL A 274 -2.04 -19.56 -4.49
C VAL A 274 -1.84 -21.02 -4.09
N HIS A 275 -2.38 -21.41 -2.94
CA HIS A 275 -2.29 -22.77 -2.44
C HIS A 275 -3.64 -23.46 -2.64
N GLY A 276 -3.69 -24.45 -3.54
CA GLY A 276 -4.84 -25.30 -3.78
C GLY A 276 -4.40 -26.74 -4.04
N GLU A 277 -5.02 -27.40 -5.02
CA GLU A 277 -4.57 -28.72 -5.50
C GLU A 277 -3.15 -28.64 -6.11
N THR A 278 -2.86 -27.51 -6.75
CA THR A 278 -1.51 -27.14 -7.20
C THR A 278 -1.13 -25.79 -6.63
N VAL A 279 0.18 -25.55 -6.51
CA VAL A 279 0.72 -24.26 -6.07
C VAL A 279 1.28 -23.53 -7.27
N TYR A 280 0.78 -22.33 -7.53
CA TYR A 280 1.21 -21.49 -8.66
C TYR A 280 1.37 -20.03 -8.25
N PRO A 281 2.28 -19.29 -8.92
CA PRO A 281 2.53 -17.88 -8.62
C PRO A 281 1.45 -16.99 -9.23
N ILE A 282 1.16 -15.88 -8.57
CA ILE A 282 0.36 -14.77 -9.11
C ILE A 282 0.98 -13.40 -8.79
N HIS A 283 0.63 -12.39 -9.60
CA HIS A 283 0.92 -10.98 -9.39
C HIS A 283 -0.21 -10.31 -8.58
N LEU A 284 0.10 -9.89 -7.35
CA LEU A 284 -0.86 -9.32 -6.39
C LEU A 284 -1.13 -7.83 -6.59
N ASP A 285 -0.10 -7.03 -6.89
CA ASP A 285 -0.22 -5.57 -7.09
C ASP A 285 -0.13 -5.17 -8.56
N ILE A 286 -1.26 -5.27 -9.24
CA ILE A 286 -1.40 -4.98 -10.68
C ILE A 286 -1.75 -3.52 -10.97
N GLY A 287 -1.87 -2.66 -9.95
CA GLY A 287 -2.26 -1.25 -10.12
C GLY A 287 -1.22 -0.39 -10.85
N LYS A 288 -0.04 -0.93 -11.14
CA LYS A 288 1.04 -0.25 -11.86
C LYS A 288 1.45 -0.93 -13.16
N LEU A 289 0.76 -2.00 -13.53
CA LEU A 289 0.96 -2.73 -14.77
C LEU A 289 0.80 -1.78 -15.96
N SER A 290 1.71 -1.85 -16.92
CA SER A 290 1.74 -0.97 -18.09
C SER A 290 2.01 -1.76 -19.37
N PRO A 291 1.37 -1.39 -20.49
CA PRO A 291 1.67 -2.00 -21.77
C PRO A 291 2.98 -1.43 -22.32
N SER A 292 3.81 -2.30 -22.88
CA SER A 292 5.03 -1.96 -23.62
C SER A 292 5.43 -3.15 -24.49
N ASP A 293 5.13 -3.09 -25.78
CA ASP A 293 5.51 -4.14 -26.73
C ASP A 293 7.03 -4.36 -26.82
N ASN A 294 7.83 -3.33 -26.51
CA ASN A 294 9.28 -3.44 -26.42
C ASN A 294 9.73 -4.43 -25.35
N MET A 295 8.92 -4.69 -24.32
CA MET A 295 9.21 -5.71 -23.29
C MET A 295 9.19 -7.13 -23.85
N LYS A 296 8.71 -7.36 -25.08
CA LYS A 296 8.86 -8.66 -25.76
C LYS A 296 10.30 -8.93 -26.21
N ASN A 297 11.14 -7.90 -26.28
CA ASN A 297 12.55 -8.01 -26.67
C ASN A 297 13.43 -8.33 -25.46
N LEU A 298 14.27 -9.37 -25.60
CA LEU A 298 15.24 -9.82 -24.61
C LEU A 298 16.10 -8.69 -24.05
N GLU A 299 16.65 -7.82 -24.90
CA GLU A 299 17.52 -6.73 -24.46
C GLU A 299 16.82 -5.74 -23.53
N VAL A 300 15.50 -5.58 -23.70
CA VAL A 300 14.69 -4.66 -22.92
C VAL A 300 14.28 -5.30 -21.60
N TYR A 301 13.66 -6.49 -21.65
CA TYR A 301 13.18 -7.12 -20.42
C TYR A 301 14.33 -7.64 -19.55
N ARG A 302 15.50 -7.92 -20.10
CA ARG A 302 16.68 -8.32 -19.33
C ARG A 302 16.98 -7.34 -18.21
N SER A 303 17.01 -6.05 -18.49
CA SER A 303 17.24 -5.00 -17.47
C SER A 303 16.17 -5.01 -16.38
N ASP A 304 14.92 -5.31 -16.76
CA ASP A 304 13.80 -5.36 -15.85
C ASP A 304 13.83 -6.59 -14.93
N LEU A 305 14.03 -7.78 -15.52
CA LEU A 305 14.18 -9.03 -14.79
C LEU A 305 15.35 -8.97 -13.80
N MET A 306 16.45 -8.30 -14.18
CA MET A 306 17.59 -8.12 -13.27
C MET A 306 17.24 -7.35 -12.00
N LYS A 307 16.26 -6.44 -12.04
CA LYS A 307 15.79 -5.76 -10.82
C LYS A 307 15.06 -6.73 -9.89
N VAL A 308 14.30 -7.66 -10.45
CA VAL A 308 13.62 -8.74 -9.70
C VAL A 308 14.65 -9.65 -9.06
N VAL A 309 15.63 -10.11 -9.83
CA VAL A 309 16.74 -10.95 -9.36
C VAL A 309 17.50 -10.28 -8.22
N ALA A 310 17.84 -9.00 -8.35
CA ALA A 310 18.55 -8.26 -7.31
C ALA A 310 17.78 -8.20 -5.98
N LYS A 311 16.45 -8.23 -6.00
CA LYS A 311 15.64 -8.29 -4.77
C LYS A 311 15.70 -9.66 -4.10
N PHE A 312 15.68 -10.74 -4.88
CA PHE A 312 15.89 -12.09 -4.35
C PHE A 312 17.30 -12.25 -3.78
N ASP A 313 18.32 -11.85 -4.54
CA ASP A 313 19.73 -11.90 -4.12
C ASP A 313 19.95 -11.19 -2.79
N LEU A 314 19.54 -9.92 -2.69
CA LEU A 314 19.65 -9.13 -1.47
C LEU A 314 18.92 -9.82 -0.29
N TRP A 315 17.68 -10.27 -0.51
CA TRP A 315 16.89 -10.84 0.56
C TRP A 315 17.45 -12.19 1.04
N PHE A 316 17.89 -13.06 0.14
CA PHE A 316 18.50 -14.35 0.51
C PHE A 316 19.82 -14.14 1.26
N LYS A 317 20.67 -13.21 0.81
CA LYS A 317 21.93 -12.88 1.47
C LYS A 317 21.73 -12.39 2.89
N GLU A 318 20.72 -11.55 3.12
CA GLU A 318 20.42 -10.98 4.43
C GLU A 318 19.74 -11.97 5.39
N ASN A 319 18.82 -12.80 4.90
CA ASN A 319 17.91 -13.57 5.76
C ASN A 319 18.27 -15.06 5.86
N TYR A 320 18.95 -15.62 4.86
CA TYR A 320 19.29 -17.06 4.80
C TYR A 320 20.72 -17.30 4.26
N PRO A 321 21.75 -16.69 4.88
CA PRO A 321 23.14 -16.78 4.40
C PRO A 321 23.65 -18.22 4.29
N GLN A 322 23.13 -19.16 5.08
CA GLN A 322 23.48 -20.58 5.03
C GLN A 322 23.06 -21.27 3.73
N TYR A 323 21.99 -20.81 3.08
CA TYR A 323 21.48 -21.37 1.81
C TYR A 323 21.83 -20.50 0.60
N TYR A 324 22.37 -19.30 0.84
CA TYR A 324 22.67 -18.31 -0.20
C TYR A 324 23.53 -18.85 -1.35
N PRO A 325 24.63 -19.61 -1.13
CA PRO A 325 25.44 -20.13 -2.24
C PRO A 325 24.65 -21.04 -3.20
N GLU A 326 23.79 -21.91 -2.65
CA GLU A 326 22.95 -22.82 -3.46
C GLU A 326 21.85 -22.06 -4.21
N LEU A 327 21.19 -21.10 -3.53
CA LEU A 327 20.13 -20.27 -4.13
C LEU A 327 20.66 -19.40 -5.26
N VAL A 328 21.82 -18.75 -5.07
CA VAL A 328 22.45 -17.91 -6.10
C VAL A 328 22.88 -18.75 -7.29
N GLN A 329 23.54 -19.88 -7.08
CA GLN A 329 23.94 -20.75 -8.18
C GLN A 329 22.74 -21.21 -9.00
N ALA A 330 21.62 -21.55 -8.34
CA ALA A 330 20.40 -21.94 -9.03
C ALA A 330 19.79 -20.78 -9.84
N MET A 331 19.79 -19.56 -9.30
CA MET A 331 19.35 -18.37 -10.03
C MET A 331 20.25 -18.08 -11.23
N GLU A 332 21.58 -18.14 -11.08
CA GLU A 332 22.55 -17.94 -12.17
C GLU A 332 22.36 -18.97 -13.29
N ASN A 333 22.16 -20.24 -12.94
CA ASN A 333 21.87 -21.30 -13.91
C ASN A 333 20.55 -21.03 -14.66
N ARG A 334 19.51 -20.59 -13.95
CA ARG A 334 18.22 -20.23 -14.56
C ARG A 334 18.37 -19.04 -15.50
N LEU A 335 19.08 -17.99 -15.08
CA LEU A 335 19.31 -16.79 -15.89
C LEU A 335 20.17 -17.10 -17.12
N SER A 336 21.16 -17.98 -16.98
CA SER A 336 21.97 -18.43 -18.12
C SER A 336 21.10 -19.12 -19.18
N THR A 337 20.11 -19.90 -18.73
CA THR A 337 19.12 -20.55 -19.63
C THR A 337 18.20 -19.52 -20.28
N ILE A 338 17.71 -18.53 -19.53
CA ILE A 338 16.80 -17.49 -20.04
C ILE A 338 17.50 -16.60 -21.07
N PHE A 339 18.75 -16.21 -20.80
CA PHE A 339 19.51 -15.29 -21.65
C PHE A 339 20.29 -15.99 -22.77
N GLY A 340 20.46 -17.31 -22.69
CA GLY A 340 21.19 -18.09 -23.70
C GLY A 340 22.71 -17.89 -23.65
N GLU A 341 23.24 -17.40 -22.54
CA GLU A 341 24.67 -17.16 -22.32
C GLU A 341 25.05 -17.42 -20.87
N GLU A 342 26.34 -17.59 -20.59
CA GLU A 342 26.82 -17.77 -19.21
C GLU A 342 26.57 -16.49 -18.40
N PHE A 343 25.94 -16.64 -17.24
CA PHE A 343 25.55 -15.52 -16.39
C PHE A 343 26.06 -15.71 -14.96
N SER A 344 26.64 -14.65 -14.37
CA SER A 344 26.99 -14.60 -12.95
C SER A 344 26.57 -13.28 -12.32
N LEU A 345 26.06 -13.35 -11.10
CA LEU A 345 25.69 -12.20 -10.26
C LEU A 345 26.90 -11.53 -9.61
N GLN A 346 28.09 -12.12 -9.69
CA GLN A 346 29.31 -11.61 -9.07
C GLN A 346 30.14 -10.66 -9.97
N SER A 347 29.59 -10.21 -11.10
CA SER A 347 30.26 -9.29 -12.04
C SER A 347 30.22 -7.82 -11.62
#